data_AF-A0A8T0SWU8-F1
#
_entry.id   AF-A0A8T0SWU8-F1
#
_cell.length_a   1.000
_cell.length_b   1.000
_cell.length_c   1.000
_cell.angle_alpha   90.00
_cell.angle_beta   90.00
_cell.angle_gamma   90.00
#
_symmetry.space_group_name_H-M   'P 1'
#
loop_
_entity.id
_entity.type
_entity.pdbx_description
1 polymer ?
#
loop_
_entity_poly.entity_id
_entity_poly.type
_entity_poly.pdbx_seq_one_letter_code
_entity_poly.pdbx_strand_id
1 'polypeptide(L)'
;MDDREAAAACHDFKFGDNQVSDALLARLSELGASAPRLVDTKRLQSTDARVNQNRLELPGRSPISRAFTDAEKARLRDSVGMPVTALDRHGCQYEMTCKLWKGDKHYRFMGQGWGSFRDAHGVTIPKGARLTRRVAVELWAFRSRALQPPPPPEGKDGGEESGQHPDGALALVVLLRDDDGEQEGAAAPPAESYTSMFRELAAAAALLTVLMIIRGEAKRKRHDG
;
A
#
# COMPACT_ATOMS: atom_id res chain seq x y z
N MET A 1 -0.71 -46.88 8.12
CA MET A 1 -1.38 -45.58 7.86
C MET A 1 -0.34 -44.76 7.13
N ASP A 2 -0.61 -44.47 5.86
CA ASP A 2 0.35 -43.95 4.90
C ASP A 2 0.79 -42.52 5.23
N ASP A 3 2.07 -42.35 5.56
CA ASP A 3 2.75 -41.05 5.69
C ASP A 3 2.89 -40.31 4.34
N ARG A 4 2.37 -40.89 3.25
CA ARG A 4 2.40 -40.34 1.89
C ARG A 4 1.14 -39.58 1.48
N GLU A 5 0.04 -39.70 2.24
CA GLU A 5 -1.23 -39.07 1.87
C GLU A 5 -1.39 -37.63 2.44
N ALA A 6 -0.45 -37.18 3.28
CA ALA A 6 -0.43 -35.82 3.82
C ALA A 6 0.38 -34.81 2.98
N ALA A 7 1.15 -35.28 2.00
CA ALA A 7 1.92 -34.44 1.09
C ALA A 7 1.19 -34.30 -0.25
N ALA A 8 0.91 -33.07 -0.65
CA ALA A 8 0.27 -32.68 -1.91
C ALA A 8 -1.27 -32.78 -1.98
N ALA A 9 -1.95 -32.09 -1.07
CA ALA A 9 -3.00 -31.21 -1.57
C ALA A 9 -2.30 -30.13 -2.41
N CYS A 10 -1.98 -30.44 -3.67
CA CYS A 10 -1.52 -29.47 -4.65
C CYS A 10 -2.66 -28.47 -4.82
N HIS A 11 -2.64 -27.40 -4.02
CA HIS A 11 -3.58 -26.33 -4.18
C HIS A 11 -3.30 -25.68 -5.53
N ASP A 12 -4.23 -25.85 -6.47
CA ASP A 12 -4.29 -25.10 -7.73
C ASP A 12 -4.61 -23.63 -7.39
N PHE A 13 -3.58 -22.90 -6.95
CA PHE A 13 -3.70 -21.48 -6.62
C PHE A 13 -3.87 -20.69 -7.91
N LYS A 14 -5.04 -20.06 -8.08
CA LYS A 14 -5.35 -19.21 -9.22
C LYS A 14 -5.21 -17.74 -8.86
N PHE A 15 -4.48 -17.00 -9.69
CA PHE A 15 -4.24 -15.56 -9.53
C PHE A 15 -4.94 -14.77 -10.63
N GLY A 16 -6.23 -15.05 -10.89
CA GLY A 16 -6.93 -14.50 -12.05
C GLY A 16 -6.21 -14.90 -13.36
N ASP A 17 -5.99 -13.93 -14.25
CA ASP A 17 -5.27 -14.16 -15.52
C ASP A 17 -3.74 -14.06 -15.37
N ASN A 18 -3.22 -13.84 -14.15
CA ASN A 18 -1.79 -13.69 -13.96
C ASN A 18 -1.07 -15.02 -14.14
N GLN A 19 -0.07 -15.02 -15.02
CA GLN A 19 0.88 -16.11 -15.11
C GLN A 19 1.86 -16.04 -13.93
N VAL A 20 1.84 -17.05 -13.08
CA VAL A 20 2.78 -17.24 -11.97
C VAL A 20 3.69 -18.43 -12.26
N SER A 21 4.87 -18.45 -11.65
CA SER A 21 5.83 -19.55 -11.83
C SER A 21 5.52 -20.73 -10.90
N ASP A 22 6.01 -21.91 -11.27
CA ASP A 22 6.00 -23.10 -10.40
C ASP A 22 6.76 -22.84 -9.09
N ALA A 23 7.78 -21.96 -9.11
CA ALA A 23 8.53 -21.58 -7.91
C ALA A 23 7.65 -20.85 -6.89
N LEU A 24 6.74 -19.97 -7.32
CA LEU A 24 5.75 -19.36 -6.43
C LEU A 24 4.79 -20.42 -5.87
N LEU A 25 4.30 -21.34 -6.70
CA LEU A 25 3.39 -22.40 -6.26
C LEU A 25 4.04 -23.33 -5.23
N ALA A 26 5.28 -23.75 -5.50
CA ALA A 26 6.09 -24.54 -4.57
C ALA A 26 6.29 -23.78 -3.26
N ARG A 27 6.63 -22.49 -3.32
CA ARG A 27 6.82 -21.66 -2.11
C ARG A 27 5.56 -21.53 -1.28
N LEU A 28 4.40 -21.35 -1.91
CA LEU A 28 3.10 -21.30 -1.21
C LEU A 28 2.77 -22.66 -0.57
N SER A 29 3.08 -23.77 -1.26
CA SER A 29 2.91 -25.11 -0.73
C SER A 29 3.81 -25.39 0.48
N GLU A 30 5.10 -25.02 0.40
CA GLU A 30 6.05 -25.11 1.53
C GLU A 30 5.59 -24.34 2.75
N LEU A 31 5.00 -23.16 2.54
CA LEU A 31 4.45 -22.34 3.62
C LEU A 31 3.14 -22.90 4.18
N GLY A 32 2.55 -23.94 3.59
CA GLY A 32 1.20 -24.39 3.93
C GLY A 32 0.19 -23.25 3.80
N ALA A 33 0.34 -22.43 2.75
CA ALA A 33 -0.45 -21.23 2.56
C ALA A 33 -1.94 -21.56 2.38
N SER A 34 -2.81 -20.81 3.06
CA SER A 34 -4.23 -20.77 2.69
C SER A 34 -4.37 -20.29 1.24
N ALA A 35 -5.44 -20.68 0.54
CA ALA A 35 -5.73 -20.18 -0.80
C ALA A 35 -5.64 -18.63 -0.88
N PRO A 36 -4.69 -18.07 -1.66
CA PRO A 36 -4.57 -16.63 -1.82
C PRO A 36 -5.83 -16.01 -2.39
N ARG A 37 -6.22 -14.84 -1.88
CA ARG A 37 -7.41 -14.10 -2.33
C ARG A 37 -7.04 -12.68 -2.70
N LEU A 38 -7.51 -12.21 -3.85
CA LEU A 38 -7.36 -10.81 -4.23
C LEU A 38 -8.05 -9.90 -3.21
N VAL A 39 -7.29 -8.98 -2.63
CA VAL A 39 -7.77 -8.04 -1.60
C VAL A 39 -7.65 -6.58 -2.01
N ASP A 40 -6.81 -6.25 -2.98
CA ASP A 40 -6.78 -4.92 -3.58
C ASP A 40 -6.15 -4.95 -4.98
N THR A 41 -6.60 -4.04 -5.83
CA THR A 41 -5.98 -3.72 -7.12
C THR A 41 -5.84 -2.21 -7.21
N LYS A 42 -4.60 -1.75 -7.40
CA LYS A 42 -4.31 -0.32 -7.49
C LYS A 42 -3.43 -0.02 -8.68
N ARG A 43 -3.80 0.98 -9.48
CA ARG A 43 -2.89 1.60 -10.45
C ARG A 43 -1.78 2.36 -9.73
N LEU A 44 -0.52 2.00 -9.98
CA LEU A 44 0.62 2.67 -9.37
C LEU A 44 0.66 4.14 -9.80
N GLN A 45 0.87 5.00 -8.81
CA GLN A 45 1.11 6.42 -9.01
C GLN A 45 2.62 6.70 -8.95
N SER A 46 3.05 7.86 -9.43
CA SER A 46 4.47 8.26 -9.35
C SER A 46 4.98 8.27 -7.91
N THR A 47 4.11 8.55 -6.94
CA THR A 47 4.42 8.51 -5.50
C THR A 47 4.78 7.10 -5.01
N ASP A 48 4.20 6.06 -5.62
CA ASP A 48 4.49 4.68 -5.26
C ASP A 48 5.84 4.21 -5.81
N ALA A 49 6.22 4.73 -6.98
CA ALA A 49 7.41 4.36 -7.74
C ALA A 49 8.69 5.15 -7.37
N ARG A 50 8.56 6.33 -6.78
CA ARG A 50 9.71 7.22 -6.49
C ARG A 50 10.65 6.68 -5.42
N VAL A 51 11.95 6.70 -5.69
CA VAL A 51 13.01 6.27 -4.74
C VAL A 51 12.90 6.95 -3.37
N ASN A 52 12.61 8.25 -3.33
CA ASN A 52 12.59 9.03 -2.10
C ASN A 52 11.27 8.93 -1.31
N GLN A 53 10.25 8.26 -1.86
CA GLN A 53 8.97 8.05 -1.18
C GLN A 53 8.84 6.65 -0.59
N ASN A 54 9.46 5.67 -1.26
CA ASN A 54 9.61 4.27 -0.86
C ASN A 54 8.41 3.67 -0.11
N ARG A 55 7.21 3.86 -0.66
CA ARG A 55 5.99 3.26 -0.12
C ARG A 55 4.98 2.98 -1.23
N LEU A 56 4.22 1.90 -1.09
CA LEU A 56 2.95 1.69 -1.78
C LEU A 56 1.82 2.20 -0.87
N GLU A 57 1.00 3.13 -1.36
CA GLU A 57 -0.06 3.76 -0.55
C GLU A 57 -1.47 3.36 -1.01
N LEU A 58 -2.25 2.70 -0.16
CA LEU A 58 -3.66 2.38 -0.45
C LEU A 58 -4.59 3.31 0.34
N PRO A 59 -5.80 3.60 -0.15
CA PRO A 59 -6.78 4.36 0.63
C PRO A 59 -7.20 3.59 1.89
N GLY A 60 -7.55 4.27 2.97
CA GLY A 60 -7.94 3.65 4.24
C GLY A 60 -9.24 2.85 4.17
N ARG A 61 -10.07 3.11 3.15
CA ARG A 61 -11.25 2.30 2.79
C ARG A 61 -10.92 1.10 1.89
N SER A 62 -9.64 0.82 1.66
CA SER A 62 -9.21 -0.32 0.85
C SER A 62 -9.78 -1.64 1.39
N PRO A 63 -10.19 -2.57 0.51
CA PRO A 63 -10.67 -3.88 0.94
C PRO A 63 -9.60 -4.71 1.65
N ILE A 64 -8.30 -4.34 1.54
CA ILE A 64 -7.21 -4.98 2.31
C ILE A 64 -7.44 -4.95 3.82
N SER A 65 -8.20 -3.96 4.31
CA SER A 65 -8.62 -3.87 5.71
C SER A 65 -9.28 -5.14 6.24
N ARG A 66 -9.95 -5.90 5.37
CA ARG A 66 -10.64 -7.16 5.70
C ARG A 66 -9.68 -8.33 5.88
N ALA A 67 -8.47 -8.23 5.33
CA ALA A 67 -7.45 -9.26 5.48
C ALA A 67 -6.86 -9.28 6.88
N PHE A 68 -6.91 -8.16 7.63
CA PHE A 68 -6.31 -8.03 8.95
C PHE A 68 -7.27 -8.43 10.08
N THR A 69 -6.75 -9.07 11.13
CA THR A 69 -7.45 -9.21 12.42
C THR A 69 -7.50 -7.88 13.14
N ASP A 70 -8.32 -7.76 14.18
CA ASP A 70 -8.40 -6.51 14.94
C ASP A 70 -7.11 -6.22 15.73
N ALA A 71 -6.42 -7.28 16.20
CA ALA A 71 -5.10 -7.15 16.81
C ALA A 71 -4.04 -6.67 15.80
N GLU A 72 -4.07 -7.20 14.57
CA GLU A 72 -3.21 -6.72 13.49
C GLU A 72 -3.51 -5.26 13.15
N LYS A 73 -4.80 -4.87 13.01
CA LYS A 73 -5.19 -3.47 12.77
C LYS A 73 -4.73 -2.52 13.89
N ALA A 74 -4.72 -2.96 15.14
CA ALA A 74 -4.17 -2.17 16.24
C ALA A 74 -2.68 -1.87 15.99
N ARG A 75 -1.90 -2.89 15.62
CA ARG A 75 -0.46 -2.75 15.30
C ARG A 75 -0.19 -1.86 14.10
N LEU A 76 -1.07 -1.88 13.10
CA LEU A 76 -0.93 -0.99 11.94
C LEU A 76 -0.96 0.50 12.35
N ARG A 77 -1.67 0.84 13.42
CA ARG A 77 -1.77 2.23 13.93
C ARG A 77 -0.57 2.65 14.77
N ASP A 78 0.25 1.70 15.22
CA ASP A 78 1.42 1.98 16.03
C ASP A 78 2.52 2.69 15.23
N SER A 79 3.42 3.36 15.96
CA SER A 79 4.54 4.11 15.38
C SER A 79 5.56 3.22 14.66
N VAL A 80 5.61 1.92 14.94
CA VAL A 80 6.47 0.95 14.26
C VAL A 80 5.79 0.40 13.01
N GLY A 81 4.54 -0.05 13.14
CA GLY A 81 3.82 -0.78 12.09
C GLY A 81 3.92 -2.29 12.24
N MET A 82 3.43 -3.01 11.24
CA MET A 82 3.43 -4.47 11.24
C MET A 82 4.31 -5.01 10.11
N PRO A 83 5.29 -5.90 10.37
CA PRO A 83 5.99 -6.60 9.31
C PRO A 83 5.02 -7.49 8.53
N VAL A 84 5.20 -7.54 7.21
CA VAL A 84 4.40 -8.34 6.28
C VAL A 84 5.35 -8.97 5.27
N THR A 85 5.27 -10.30 5.16
CA THR A 85 5.97 -11.05 4.12
C THR A 85 5.21 -10.88 2.79
N ALA A 86 5.93 -10.52 1.74
CA ALA A 86 5.40 -10.43 0.38
C ALA A 86 6.18 -11.36 -0.56
N LEU A 87 5.49 -12.06 -1.46
CA LEU A 87 6.08 -12.87 -2.52
C LEU A 87 5.77 -12.25 -3.88
N ASP A 88 6.70 -12.28 -4.82
CA ASP A 88 6.42 -11.93 -6.22
C ASP A 88 5.95 -13.15 -7.04
N ARG A 89 5.76 -12.96 -8.35
CA ARG A 89 5.36 -14.03 -9.28
C ARG A 89 6.37 -15.19 -9.40
N HIS A 90 7.60 -14.98 -8.94
CA HIS A 90 8.70 -15.95 -8.95
C HIS A 90 8.90 -16.62 -7.59
N GLY A 91 8.10 -16.26 -6.57
CA GLY A 91 8.27 -16.75 -5.20
C GLY A 91 9.39 -16.04 -4.43
N CYS A 92 9.98 -14.97 -4.99
CA CYS A 92 10.98 -14.17 -4.30
C CYS A 92 10.34 -13.44 -3.13
N GLN A 93 10.96 -13.53 -1.96
CA GLN A 93 10.44 -12.95 -0.73
C GLN A 93 10.94 -11.52 -0.50
N TYR A 94 10.03 -10.64 -0.09
CA TYR A 94 10.27 -9.25 0.26
C TYR A 94 9.62 -8.95 1.61
N GLU A 95 10.42 -8.46 2.56
CA GLU A 95 9.91 -8.05 3.86
C GLU A 95 9.50 -6.58 3.82
N MET A 96 8.20 -6.32 3.97
CA MET A 96 7.62 -4.98 4.00
C MET A 96 7.12 -4.65 5.40
N THR A 97 6.97 -3.36 5.70
CA THR A 97 6.24 -2.90 6.87
C THR A 97 4.94 -2.26 6.42
N CYS A 98 3.81 -2.73 6.95
CA CYS A 98 2.51 -2.12 6.74
C CYS A 98 2.15 -1.18 7.90
N LYS A 99 1.66 0.02 7.57
CA LYS A 99 1.17 1.01 8.53
C LYS A 99 -0.13 1.62 8.09
N LEU A 100 -0.99 1.94 9.03
CA LEU A 100 -2.20 2.73 8.85
C LEU A 100 -1.91 4.18 9.31
N TRP A 101 -1.80 5.09 8.34
CA TRP A 101 -1.27 6.44 8.54
C TRP A 101 -2.37 7.52 8.51
N LYS A 102 -2.11 8.68 9.14
CA LYS A 102 -2.93 9.91 9.08
C LYS A 102 -4.38 9.73 9.57
N GLY A 103 -4.57 9.14 10.75
CA GLY A 103 -5.91 8.91 11.32
C GLY A 103 -6.73 7.98 10.43
N ASP A 104 -6.15 6.81 10.13
CA ASP A 104 -6.77 5.72 9.37
C ASP A 104 -7.12 6.03 7.90
N LYS A 105 -6.46 7.02 7.30
CA LYS A 105 -6.73 7.44 5.93
C LYS A 105 -5.99 6.66 4.87
N HIS A 106 -4.85 6.03 5.20
CA HIS A 106 -4.03 5.34 4.20
C HIS A 106 -3.30 4.14 4.78
N TYR A 107 -3.37 2.99 4.12
CA TYR A 107 -2.43 1.90 4.35
C TYR A 107 -1.15 2.19 3.56
N ARG A 108 0.00 1.92 4.16
CA ARG A 108 1.32 2.12 3.55
C ARG A 108 2.15 0.87 3.72
N PHE A 109 2.52 0.24 2.62
CA PHE A 109 3.56 -0.77 2.59
C PHE A 109 4.88 -0.07 2.27
N MET A 110 5.83 -0.16 3.18
CA MET A 110 7.09 0.58 3.15
C MET A 110 8.26 -0.31 3.57
N GLY A 111 9.45 0.27 3.67
CA GLY A 111 10.67 -0.42 4.07
C GLY A 111 11.49 -0.90 2.88
N GLN A 112 12.57 -1.64 3.17
CA GLN A 112 13.48 -2.11 2.13
C GLN A 112 12.81 -3.07 1.16
N GLY A 113 11.89 -3.94 1.61
CA GLY A 113 11.21 -4.89 0.73
C GLY A 113 10.42 -4.23 -0.39
N TRP A 114 9.72 -3.11 -0.14
CA TRP A 114 9.06 -2.37 -1.22
C TRP A 114 10.08 -1.75 -2.19
N GLY A 115 11.19 -1.23 -1.68
CA GLY A 115 12.29 -0.72 -2.50
C GLY A 115 12.84 -1.80 -3.44
N SER A 116 13.27 -2.92 -2.87
CA SER A 116 13.82 -4.06 -3.60
C SER A 116 12.84 -4.67 -4.59
N PHE A 117 11.54 -4.74 -4.23
CA PHE A 117 10.49 -5.19 -5.16
C PHE A 117 10.42 -4.28 -6.40
N ARG A 118 10.36 -2.97 -6.20
CA ARG A 118 10.28 -2.03 -7.33
C ARG A 118 11.52 -2.09 -8.23
N ASP A 119 12.70 -2.23 -7.62
CA ASP A 119 13.96 -2.33 -8.34
C ASP A 119 14.00 -3.61 -9.20
N ALA A 120 13.64 -4.75 -8.60
CA ALA A 120 13.59 -6.05 -9.27
C ALA A 120 12.60 -6.08 -10.45
N HIS A 121 11.51 -5.31 -10.37
CA HIS A 121 10.48 -5.28 -11.41
C HIS A 121 10.53 -4.03 -12.33
N GLY A 122 11.59 -3.23 -12.24
CA GLY A 122 11.81 -2.09 -13.14
C GLY A 122 10.73 -1.01 -13.06
N VAL A 123 10.13 -0.80 -11.89
CA VAL A 123 9.13 0.27 -11.67
C VAL A 123 9.65 1.41 -10.80
N THR A 124 10.91 1.34 -10.36
CA THR A 124 11.57 2.44 -9.64
C THR A 124 11.80 3.64 -10.56
N ILE A 125 11.48 4.84 -10.07
CA ILE A 125 11.76 6.09 -10.77
C ILE A 125 12.52 7.10 -9.89
N PRO A 126 13.36 7.97 -10.48
CA PRO A 126 14.06 9.03 -9.76
C PRO A 126 13.11 10.02 -9.06
N LYS A 127 13.64 10.76 -8.08
CA LYS A 127 12.92 11.88 -7.46
C LYS A 127 12.54 12.90 -8.53
N GLY A 128 11.28 13.36 -8.50
CA GLY A 128 10.76 14.35 -9.45
C GLY A 128 10.28 13.78 -10.78
N ALA A 129 10.72 12.56 -11.16
CA ALA A 129 10.23 11.89 -12.36
C ALA A 129 8.76 11.48 -12.24
N ARG A 130 8.13 11.24 -13.39
CA ARG A 130 6.77 10.71 -13.51
C ARG A 130 6.83 9.26 -13.98
N LEU A 131 6.03 8.39 -13.35
CA LEU A 131 5.83 7.03 -13.82
C LEU A 131 5.05 7.10 -15.15
N THR A 132 5.69 6.69 -16.24
CA THR A 132 5.10 6.65 -17.58
C THR A 132 4.47 5.31 -17.91
N ARG A 133 5.05 4.22 -17.39
CA ARG A 133 4.51 2.86 -17.50
C ARG A 133 3.14 2.80 -16.82
N ARG A 134 2.12 2.34 -17.54
CA ARG A 134 0.80 2.07 -16.96
C ARG A 134 0.83 0.68 -16.35
N VAL A 135 0.98 0.64 -15.03
CA VAL A 135 1.09 -0.61 -14.29
C VAL A 135 0.16 -0.57 -13.08
N ALA A 136 -0.58 -1.65 -12.89
CA ALA A 136 -1.36 -1.93 -11.70
C ALA A 136 -0.60 -2.92 -10.80
N VAL A 137 -0.77 -2.77 -9.49
CA VAL A 137 -0.39 -3.76 -8.50
C VAL A 137 -1.65 -4.47 -8.02
N GLU A 138 -1.60 -5.79 -7.99
CA GLU A 138 -2.59 -6.64 -7.33
C GLU A 138 -2.00 -7.21 -6.05
N LEU A 139 -2.78 -7.16 -4.98
CA LEU A 139 -2.43 -7.69 -3.68
C LEU A 139 -3.32 -8.89 -3.38
N TRP A 140 -2.70 -10.06 -3.25
CA TRP A 140 -3.36 -11.32 -2.95
C TRP A 140 -2.97 -11.77 -1.55
N ALA A 141 -3.91 -11.74 -0.61
CA ALA A 141 -3.65 -12.10 0.78
C ALA A 141 -3.76 -13.60 1.00
N PHE A 142 -2.86 -14.14 1.82
CA PHE A 142 -2.95 -15.50 2.34
C PHE A 142 -2.49 -15.54 3.81
N ARG A 143 -2.80 -16.65 4.47
CA ARG A 143 -2.40 -16.98 5.85
C ARG A 143 -1.47 -18.18 5.84
N SER A 144 -0.50 -18.19 6.75
CA SER A 144 0.38 -19.34 6.95
C SER A 144 0.79 -19.45 8.42
N ARG A 145 0.70 -20.65 8.97
CA ARG A 145 1.21 -20.99 10.32
C ARG A 145 2.72 -21.16 10.35
N ALA A 146 3.36 -21.36 9.19
CA ALA A 146 4.81 -21.47 9.07
C ALA A 146 5.50 -20.09 9.17
N LEU A 147 4.76 -19.01 8.95
CA LEU A 147 5.24 -17.65 9.11
C LEU A 147 5.17 -17.22 10.58
N GLN A 148 6.23 -16.59 11.05
CA GLN A 148 6.26 -16.04 12.40
C GLN A 148 5.22 -14.93 12.55
N PRO A 149 4.41 -14.94 13.63
CA PRO A 149 3.54 -13.82 13.92
C PRO A 149 4.36 -12.55 14.18
N PRO A 150 3.78 -11.37 13.91
CA PRO A 150 4.42 -10.11 14.27
C PRO A 150 4.77 -10.10 15.77
N PRO A 151 5.98 -9.66 16.17
CA PRO A 151 6.36 -9.58 17.58
C PRO A 151 5.37 -8.69 18.34
N PRO A 152 5.08 -8.94 19.63
CA PRO A 152 4.19 -8.12 20.44
C PRO A 152 4.59 -6.63 20.44
N PRO A 153 3.64 -5.70 20.59
CA PRO A 153 3.96 -4.27 20.66
C PRO A 153 4.88 -4.02 21.85
N GLU A 154 5.88 -3.15 21.69
CA GLU A 154 6.80 -2.79 22.77
C GLU A 154 6.04 -2.30 24.01
N GLY A 155 6.37 -2.83 25.19
CA GLY A 155 5.76 -2.43 26.47
C GLY A 155 4.41 -3.08 26.80
N LYS A 156 3.97 -4.08 26.04
CA LYS A 156 2.86 -4.96 26.44
C LYS A 156 3.39 -6.37 26.68
N ASP A 157 3.37 -6.80 27.95
CA ASP A 157 3.60 -8.20 28.30
C ASP A 157 2.62 -9.06 27.50
N GLY A 158 3.15 -10.10 26.86
CA GLY A 158 2.44 -10.98 25.93
C GLY A 158 1.35 -11.80 26.60
N GLY A 159 0.30 -11.13 27.09
CA GLY A 159 -0.96 -11.76 27.47
C GLY A 159 -1.48 -12.53 26.27
N GLU A 160 -1.49 -13.86 26.43
CA GLU A 160 -2.08 -14.93 25.61
C GLU A 160 -2.53 -14.52 24.22
N GLU A 161 -1.89 -15.04 23.16
CA GLU A 161 -2.35 -15.39 21.77
C GLU A 161 -3.66 -14.77 21.18
N SER A 162 -4.19 -13.72 21.77
CA SER A 162 -5.56 -13.24 21.66
C SER A 162 -5.59 -12.25 20.53
N GLY A 163 -5.99 -12.75 19.36
CA GLY A 163 -6.06 -11.98 18.13
C GLY A 163 -5.11 -12.44 17.03
N GLN A 164 -4.38 -13.53 17.26
CA GLN A 164 -3.72 -14.25 16.17
C GLN A 164 -4.78 -14.99 15.34
N HIS A 165 -4.68 -14.87 14.01
CA HIS A 165 -5.60 -15.57 13.12
C HIS A 165 -5.36 -17.09 13.24
N PRO A 166 -6.42 -17.94 13.26
CA PRO A 166 -6.25 -19.38 13.42
C PRO A 166 -5.34 -20.00 12.37
N ASP A 167 -5.34 -19.45 11.14
CA ASP A 167 -4.50 -19.89 10.02
C ASP A 167 -3.10 -19.27 9.98
N GLY A 168 -2.71 -18.52 11.01
CA GLY A 168 -1.36 -17.94 11.16
C GLY A 168 -1.20 -16.53 10.62
N ALA A 169 0.05 -16.12 10.38
CA ALA A 169 0.39 -14.75 10.03
C ALA A 169 -0.10 -14.38 8.62
N LEU A 170 -0.42 -13.09 8.42
CA LEU A 170 -0.78 -12.54 7.12
C LEU A 170 0.46 -12.38 6.24
N ALA A 171 0.35 -12.83 5.00
CA ALA A 171 1.31 -12.54 3.93
C ALA A 171 0.59 -12.18 2.63
N LEU A 172 1.36 -11.66 1.68
CA LEU A 172 0.86 -11.21 0.39
C LEU A 172 1.62 -11.91 -0.76
N VAL A 173 0.90 -12.19 -1.84
CA VAL A 173 1.50 -12.26 -3.17
C VAL A 173 1.24 -10.91 -3.84
N VAL A 174 2.30 -10.29 -4.35
CA VAL A 174 2.26 -8.95 -4.97
C VAL A 174 2.58 -9.12 -6.45
N LEU A 175 1.58 -8.87 -7.29
CA LEU A 175 1.71 -9.03 -8.73
C LEU A 175 1.62 -7.68 -9.42
N LEU A 176 2.45 -7.46 -10.44
CA LEU A 176 2.35 -6.31 -11.31
C LEU A 176 1.71 -6.73 -12.63
N ARG A 177 0.72 -5.96 -13.08
CA ARG A 177 0.08 -6.10 -14.38
C ARG A 177 0.29 -4.83 -15.18
N ASP A 178 0.80 -4.98 -16.39
CA ASP A 178 0.72 -3.89 -17.34
C ASP A 178 -0.75 -3.67 -17.71
N ASP A 179 -1.15 -2.40 -17.70
CA ASP A 179 -2.45 -1.97 -18.18
C ASP A 179 -2.28 -1.72 -19.68
N ASP A 180 -2.46 -2.79 -20.44
CA ASP A 180 -2.39 -2.86 -21.91
C ASP A 180 -3.64 -2.33 -22.60
N GLY A 181 -4.54 -1.68 -21.85
CA GLY A 181 -5.70 -0.98 -22.39
C GLY A 181 -5.33 -0.13 -23.59
N GLU A 182 -6.06 -0.36 -24.69
CA GLU A 182 -5.89 0.28 -25.98
C GLU A 182 -5.56 1.76 -25.82
N GLN A 183 -4.67 2.24 -26.70
CA GLN A 183 -4.37 3.63 -26.87
C GLN A 183 -5.64 4.37 -27.33
N GLU A 184 -6.58 4.63 -26.42
CA GLU A 184 -7.51 5.73 -26.61
C GLU A 184 -6.62 6.97 -26.73
N GLY A 185 -6.56 7.50 -27.95
CA GLY A 185 -6.00 8.80 -28.28
C GLY A 185 -6.76 9.89 -27.52
N ALA A 186 -6.55 9.97 -26.22
CA ALA A 186 -6.91 11.12 -25.42
C ALA A 186 -5.76 12.12 -25.59
N ALA A 187 -5.94 13.02 -26.55
CA ALA A 187 -5.20 14.26 -26.63
C ALA A 187 -5.05 14.83 -25.20
N ALA A 188 -3.82 15.13 -24.81
CA ALA A 188 -3.55 15.76 -23.53
C ALA A 188 -4.46 17.00 -23.40
N PRO A 189 -5.22 17.17 -22.31
CA PRO A 189 -5.89 18.44 -22.07
C PRO A 189 -4.81 19.53 -21.98
N PRO A 190 -5.02 20.71 -22.58
CA PRO A 190 -4.03 21.76 -22.57
C PRO A 190 -3.71 22.13 -21.12
N ALA A 191 -2.43 22.43 -20.88
CA ALA A 191 -1.85 22.73 -19.56
C ALA A 191 -2.43 23.98 -18.86
N GLU A 192 -3.49 24.57 -19.40
CA GLU A 192 -4.10 25.81 -18.92
C GLU A 192 -5.04 25.61 -17.73
N SER A 193 -5.49 24.38 -17.45
CA SER A 193 -6.46 24.13 -16.37
C SER A 193 -5.85 24.25 -14.96
N TYR A 194 -4.55 23.97 -14.80
CA TYR A 194 -3.91 24.05 -13.47
C TYR A 194 -3.44 25.47 -13.11
N THR A 195 -2.95 26.26 -14.07
CA THR A 195 -2.50 27.64 -13.80
C THR A 195 -3.67 28.58 -13.48
N SER A 196 -4.86 28.33 -14.05
CA SER A 196 -6.08 29.09 -13.73
C SER A 196 -6.51 28.92 -12.27
N MET A 197 -6.52 27.68 -11.77
CA MET A 197 -6.94 27.39 -10.40
C MET A 197 -5.99 28.00 -9.35
N PHE A 198 -4.67 27.99 -9.61
CA PHE A 198 -3.69 28.62 -8.73
C PHE A 198 -3.77 30.16 -8.75
N ARG A 199 -4.11 30.78 -9.89
CA ARG A 199 -4.32 32.23 -9.97
C ARG A 199 -5.55 32.68 -9.22
N GLU A 200 -6.68 31.96 -9.33
CA GLU A 200 -7.88 32.28 -8.55
C GLU A 200 -7.66 32.12 -7.05
N LEU A 201 -6.97 31.06 -6.62
CA LEU A 201 -6.67 30.85 -5.20
C LEU A 201 -5.73 31.95 -4.65
N ALA A 202 -4.74 32.37 -5.44
CA ALA A 202 -3.83 33.45 -5.06
C ALA A 202 -4.55 34.82 -5.01
N ALA A 203 -5.44 35.09 -5.96
CA ALA A 203 -6.25 36.32 -5.98
C ALA A 203 -7.22 36.39 -4.79
N ALA A 204 -7.87 35.27 -4.45
CA ALA A 204 -8.75 35.17 -3.28
C ALA A 204 -7.99 35.40 -1.97
N ALA A 205 -6.77 34.85 -1.83
CA ALA A 205 -5.92 35.06 -0.66
C ALA A 205 -5.44 36.52 -0.53
N ALA A 206 -5.11 37.18 -1.65
CA ALA A 206 -4.73 38.58 -1.68
C ALA A 206 -5.91 39.50 -1.29
N LEU A 207 -7.11 39.24 -1.81
CA LEU A 207 -8.34 39.96 -1.43
C LEU A 207 -8.65 39.81 0.05
N LEU A 208 -8.51 38.61 0.62
CA LEU A 208 -8.72 38.37 2.05
C LEU A 208 -7.71 39.13 2.92
N THR A 209 -6.45 39.19 2.47
CA THR A 209 -5.37 39.89 3.18
C THR A 209 -5.60 41.40 3.17
N VAL A 210 -5.99 41.98 2.03
CA VAL A 210 -6.34 43.41 1.93
C VAL A 210 -7.56 43.75 2.81
N LEU A 211 -8.59 42.90 2.82
CA LEU A 211 -9.78 43.10 3.67
C LEU A 211 -9.45 43.04 5.18
N MET A 212 -8.52 42.18 5.59
CA MET A 212 -8.06 42.12 6.98
C MET A 212 -7.22 43.34 7.37
N ILE A 213 -6.39 43.87 6.47
CA ILE A 213 -5.61 45.10 6.69
C ILE A 213 -6.56 46.29 6.87
N ILE A 214 -7.53 46.47 5.96
CA ILE A 214 -8.51 47.56 6.03
C ILE A 214 -9.36 47.47 7.31
N ARG A 215 -9.80 46.27 7.71
CA ARG A 215 -10.54 46.06 8.97
C ARG A 215 -9.67 46.28 10.22
N GLY A 216 -8.39 45.95 10.16
CA GLY A 216 -7.43 46.17 11.25
C GLY A 216 -7.06 47.63 11.47
N GLU A 217 -7.02 48.45 10.41
CA GLU A 217 -6.82 49.90 10.51
C GLU A 217 -8.07 50.63 11.01
N ALA A 218 -9.26 50.20 10.58
CA ALA A 218 -10.53 50.76 11.06
C ALA A 218 -10.76 50.56 12.57
N LYS A 219 -10.18 49.48 13.15
CA LYS A 219 -10.29 49.18 14.59
C LYS A 219 -9.30 50.00 15.43
N ARG A 220 -8.13 50.37 14.89
CA ARG A 220 -7.14 51.20 15.59
C ARG A 220 -7.51 52.69 15.67
N LYS A 221 -8.34 53.19 14.76
CA LYS A 221 -8.82 54.59 14.79
C LYS A 221 -9.96 54.88 15.79
N ARG A 222 -10.52 53.88 16.48
CA ARG A 222 -11.63 54.07 17.43
C ARG A 222 -11.21 54.11 18.91
N HIS A 223 -9.91 54.13 19.21
CA HIS A 223 -9.42 54.08 20.59
C HIS A 223 -8.47 55.24 20.98
N ASP A 224 -8.34 56.25 20.12
CA ASP A 224 -7.77 57.56 20.47
C ASP A 224 -8.83 58.64 20.18
N GLY A 225 -9.71 58.84 21.14
CA GLY A 225 -10.75 59.86 21.16
C GLY A 225 -11.28 60.03 22.57
#